data_AF-A0A5A7QCS6-F1
#
_entry.id   AF-A0A5A7QCS6-F1
#
_cell.length_a   1.000
_cell.length_b   1.000
_cell.length_c   1.000
_cell.angle_alpha   90.00
_cell.angle_beta   90.00
_cell.angle_gamma   90.00
#
_symmetry.space_group_name_H-M   'P 1'
#
loop_
_entity.id
_entity.type
_entity.pdbx_description
1 polymer ?
#
loop_
_entity_poly.entity_id
_entity_poly.type
_entity_poly.pdbx_seq_one_letter_code
_entity_poly.pdbx_strand_id
1 'polypeptide(L)'
;MASLHSLPTCSLMVSNRPVSEIRSPSPNFLRPLKSSGLSKAPPLRRRASFRIAVSDVAEEFDFSLFDIDLEDVDDFDDDELDVPDWGFPTMEDAEEPECPPGLRKYETMMVLRPDMSEDERLALTQKYEELLVAGGGMYVEVFNRGIIPLAYDIMRKNKDGETNTYMDGIYLLFKYFTKPESISILKETAQADDNVLRSSTSKVRKRKLF
;
A
#
# COMPACT_ATOMS: atom_id res chain seq x y z
N MET A 1 -50.60 53.73 15.98
CA MET A 1 -49.82 53.72 17.23
C MET A 1 -48.70 52.72 17.05
N ALA A 2 -47.47 53.23 16.88
CA ALA A 2 -46.27 52.46 16.61
C ALA A 2 -45.64 51.98 17.93
N SER A 3 -45.02 50.79 17.92
CA SER A 3 -43.97 50.45 18.89
C SER A 3 -42.89 49.63 18.19
N LEU A 4 -41.72 50.25 18.07
CA LEU A 4 -40.48 49.70 17.52
C LEU A 4 -39.67 49.12 18.68
N HIS A 5 -39.25 47.86 18.58
CA HIS A 5 -38.25 47.29 19.49
C HIS A 5 -36.88 47.32 18.82
N SER A 6 -35.97 48.12 19.40
CA SER A 6 -34.58 48.29 18.97
C SER A 6 -33.66 47.26 19.60
N LEU A 7 -32.78 46.68 18.79
CA LEU A 7 -31.60 45.90 19.20
C LEU A 7 -30.49 46.84 19.71
N PRO A 8 -29.70 46.46 20.74
CA PRO A 8 -28.44 47.13 21.04
C PRO A 8 -27.25 46.41 20.38
N THR A 9 -26.60 47.11 19.47
CA THR A 9 -25.25 46.89 18.96
C THR A 9 -24.23 47.31 20.02
N CYS A 10 -23.37 46.39 20.49
CA CYS A 10 -22.19 46.75 21.28
C CYS A 10 -20.94 46.74 20.39
N SER A 11 -20.30 47.90 20.34
CA SER A 11 -19.12 48.23 19.56
C SER A 11 -17.83 47.99 20.36
N LEU A 12 -16.83 47.46 19.64
CA LEU A 12 -15.37 47.69 19.72
C LEU A 12 -14.72 48.02 21.08
N MET A 13 -13.69 47.25 21.44
CA MET A 13 -12.38 47.83 21.80
C MET A 13 -11.21 46.93 21.36
N VAL A 14 -10.43 47.48 20.42
CA VAL A 14 -9.10 47.02 20.00
C VAL A 14 -8.10 47.47 21.06
N SER A 15 -7.36 46.53 21.66
CA SER A 15 -6.26 46.82 22.58
C SER A 15 -4.93 46.54 21.90
N ASN A 16 -4.27 47.62 21.45
CA ASN A 16 -2.87 47.60 21.03
C ASN A 16 -1.97 47.49 22.27
N ARG A 17 -1.08 46.50 22.30
CA ARG A 17 0.04 46.42 23.25
C ARG A 17 1.37 46.66 22.53
N PRO A 18 2.29 47.45 23.12
CA PRO A 18 3.51 47.87 22.44
C PRO A 18 4.63 46.84 22.50
N VAL A 19 5.48 46.97 21.49
CA VAL A 19 6.79 46.31 21.29
C VAL A 19 7.72 46.56 22.47
N SER A 20 8.38 45.51 22.95
CA SER A 20 9.60 45.62 23.75
C SER A 20 10.59 44.53 23.33
N GLU A 21 11.67 44.98 22.70
CA GLU A 21 12.92 44.25 22.46
C GLU A 21 13.55 43.81 23.78
N ILE A 22 13.84 42.51 23.94
CA ILE A 22 14.90 42.05 24.85
C ILE A 22 15.62 40.82 24.24
N ARG A 23 16.80 41.11 23.68
CA ARG A 23 18.10 40.47 23.97
C ARG A 23 18.18 38.94 23.97
N SER A 24 18.88 38.45 22.94
CA SER A 24 19.44 37.10 22.86
C SER A 24 20.46 36.80 23.97
N PRO A 25 20.50 35.55 24.45
CA PRO A 25 21.71 34.96 24.99
C PRO A 25 22.16 33.78 24.12
N SER A 26 23.41 33.87 23.67
CA SER A 26 24.19 32.76 23.12
C SER A 26 24.47 31.69 24.19
N PRO A 27 24.51 30.41 23.80
CA PRO A 27 25.27 29.41 24.54
C PRO A 27 26.44 28.89 23.70
N ASN A 28 27.64 29.33 24.08
CA ASN A 28 28.89 28.60 23.83
C ASN A 28 28.93 27.40 24.77
N PHE A 29 28.85 26.17 24.28
CA PHE A 29 29.40 24.99 24.96
C PHE A 29 29.58 23.85 23.95
N LEU A 30 30.76 23.76 23.34
CA LEU A 30 31.19 22.57 22.61
C LEU A 30 32.51 22.08 23.16
N ARG A 31 32.43 20.91 23.82
CA ARG A 31 33.39 19.79 23.98
C ARG A 31 33.10 19.10 25.33
N PRO A 32 33.52 17.84 25.56
CA PRO A 32 34.04 16.81 24.65
C PRO A 32 33.42 15.42 24.90
N LEU A 33 33.30 14.56 23.89
CA LEU A 33 33.23 13.11 24.15
C LEU A 33 34.15 12.34 23.21
N LYS A 34 35.25 11.86 23.80
CA LYS A 34 36.09 10.76 23.32
C LYS A 34 35.22 9.52 23.19
N SER A 35 35.17 8.91 22.01
CA SER A 35 34.83 7.50 21.86
C SER A 35 36.11 6.70 21.62
N SER A 36 36.69 6.18 22.70
CA SER A 36 37.55 5.00 22.62
C SER A 36 36.65 3.77 22.62
N GLY A 37 36.54 3.10 21.48
CA GLY A 37 35.75 1.89 21.32
C GLY A 37 36.25 1.10 20.12
N LEU A 38 37.36 0.40 20.29
CA LEU A 38 37.85 -0.62 19.37
C LEU A 38 36.88 -1.81 19.40
N SER A 39 35.90 -1.83 18.50
CA SER A 39 35.07 -3.02 18.29
C SER A 39 35.87 -4.03 17.45
N LYS A 40 36.29 -5.11 18.10
CA LYS A 40 36.71 -6.33 17.42
C LYS A 40 35.50 -6.88 16.66
N ALA A 41 35.61 -6.98 15.33
CA ALA A 41 34.66 -7.70 14.50
C ALA A 41 34.70 -9.20 14.85
N PRO A 42 33.55 -9.86 15.08
CA PRO A 42 33.51 -11.32 15.17
C PRO A 42 33.62 -11.93 13.77
N PRO A 43 34.27 -13.11 13.62
CA PRO A 43 34.44 -13.73 12.32
C PRO A 43 33.09 -14.22 11.77
N LEU A 44 32.89 -13.96 10.47
CA LEU A 44 31.87 -14.55 9.61
C LEU A 44 31.90 -16.08 9.74
N ARG A 45 30.95 -16.63 10.51
CA ARG A 45 30.63 -18.06 10.46
C ARG A 45 29.84 -18.33 9.19
N ARG A 46 30.46 -19.08 8.27
CA ARG A 46 29.80 -19.74 7.13
C ARG A 46 28.55 -20.47 7.63
N ARG A 47 27.37 -20.07 7.12
CA ARG A 47 26.11 -20.75 7.41
C ARG A 47 26.08 -22.04 6.62
N ALA A 48 26.13 -23.15 7.33
CA ALA A 48 25.84 -24.47 6.79
C ALA A 48 24.42 -24.49 6.22
N SER A 49 24.29 -25.15 5.07
CA SER A 49 23.03 -25.47 4.43
C SER A 49 22.11 -26.24 5.39
N PHE A 50 20.95 -25.66 5.68
CA PHE A 50 19.86 -26.41 6.30
C PHE A 50 19.31 -27.39 5.26
N ARG A 51 19.69 -28.65 5.41
CA ARG A 51 18.97 -29.79 4.85
C ARG A 51 17.79 -30.07 5.78
N ILE A 52 16.58 -29.81 5.31
CA ILE A 52 15.33 -30.39 5.82
C ILE A 52 15.08 -31.57 4.86
N ALA A 53 15.49 -32.80 5.21
CA ALA A 53 14.80 -33.77 6.06
C ALA A 53 13.52 -34.31 5.40
N VAL A 54 13.58 -35.55 4.89
CA VAL A 54 12.43 -36.47 4.84
C VAL A 54 13.01 -37.89 4.96
N SER A 55 12.63 -38.61 6.02
CA SER A 55 12.84 -40.05 6.14
C SER A 55 11.79 -40.78 5.31
N ASP A 56 12.26 -41.77 4.56
CA ASP A 56 11.51 -42.59 3.62
C ASP A 56 10.19 -43.14 4.21
N VAL A 57 9.09 -42.77 3.58
CA VAL A 57 7.93 -43.63 3.43
C VAL A 57 7.70 -43.71 1.93
N ALA A 58 8.11 -44.84 1.35
CA ALA A 58 7.79 -45.19 -0.02
C ALA A 58 6.29 -45.48 -0.08
N GLU A 59 5.52 -44.51 -0.53
CA GLU A 59 4.22 -44.77 -1.15
C GLU A 59 4.37 -44.52 -2.64
N GLU A 60 4.25 -45.61 -3.39
CA GLU A 60 4.23 -45.68 -4.84
C GLU A 60 2.98 -44.97 -5.33
N PHE A 61 3.12 -43.71 -5.74
CA PHE A 61 2.11 -43.04 -6.54
C PHE A 61 2.32 -43.46 -7.99
N ASP A 62 1.41 -44.29 -8.46
CA ASP A 62 1.42 -44.90 -9.77
C ASP A 62 1.19 -43.84 -10.86
N PHE A 63 2.24 -43.54 -11.63
CA PHE A 63 2.21 -42.58 -12.72
C PHE A 63 1.66 -43.17 -14.04
N SER A 64 1.04 -44.34 -14.02
CA SER A 64 0.53 -45.02 -15.23
C SER A 64 -0.84 -44.54 -15.73
N LEU A 65 -1.31 -43.33 -15.37
CA LEU A 65 -2.60 -42.81 -15.85
C LEU A 65 -2.48 -41.97 -17.14
N PHE A 66 -1.27 -41.71 -17.65
CA PHE A 66 -1.07 -40.87 -18.84
C PHE A 66 -0.42 -41.57 -20.05
N ASP A 67 -0.11 -42.86 -19.95
CA ASP A 67 0.23 -43.64 -21.13
C ASP A 67 -1.07 -44.16 -21.75
N ILE A 68 -1.67 -43.31 -22.59
CA ILE A 68 -2.67 -43.73 -23.57
C ILE A 68 -1.91 -44.55 -24.61
N ASP A 69 -2.08 -45.87 -24.52
CA ASP A 69 -1.60 -46.86 -25.47
C ASP A 69 -2.08 -46.50 -26.88
N LEU A 70 -1.13 -46.22 -27.77
CA LEU A 70 -1.36 -45.97 -29.18
C LEU A 70 -0.87 -47.19 -29.97
N GLU A 71 -1.70 -48.24 -30.05
CA GLU A 71 -1.56 -49.30 -31.05
C GLU A 71 -2.92 -49.95 -31.36
N ASP A 72 -3.27 -49.88 -32.65
CA ASP A 72 -4.14 -50.76 -33.44
C ASP A 72 -5.62 -50.94 -33.09
N VAL A 73 -6.47 -50.07 -33.66
CA VAL A 73 -7.81 -50.44 -34.16
C VAL A 73 -8.06 -49.74 -35.49
N ASP A 74 -7.89 -50.50 -36.58
CA ASP A 74 -8.48 -50.21 -37.89
C ASP A 74 -10.02 -50.19 -37.79
N ASP A 75 -10.66 -49.40 -38.67
CA ASP A 75 -12.11 -49.21 -38.87
C ASP A 75 -12.83 -48.27 -37.88
N PHE A 76 -12.84 -46.96 -38.19
CA PHE A 76 -14.01 -46.10 -37.96
C PHE A 76 -13.99 -44.90 -38.93
N ASP A 77 -15.10 -44.71 -39.64
CA ASP A 77 -15.29 -43.78 -40.76
C ASP A 77 -14.93 -42.30 -40.44
N ASP A 78 -14.56 -41.57 -41.50
CA ASP A 78 -14.32 -40.12 -41.54
C ASP A 78 -15.35 -39.31 -40.73
N ASP A 79 -15.00 -38.91 -39.52
CA ASP A 79 -15.55 -37.71 -38.88
C ASP A 79 -14.41 -36.96 -38.17
N GLU A 80 -14.13 -35.78 -38.74
CA GLU A 80 -13.15 -34.79 -38.36
C GLU A 80 -13.39 -34.35 -36.89
N LEU A 81 -12.74 -35.02 -35.94
CA LEU A 81 -12.80 -34.62 -34.53
C LEU A 81 -11.87 -33.43 -34.29
N ASP A 82 -12.46 -32.25 -34.19
CA ASP A 82 -11.89 -31.00 -33.70
C ASP A 82 -11.05 -31.24 -32.44
N VAL A 83 -9.74 -31.37 -32.61
CA VAL A 83 -8.78 -31.29 -31.49
C VAL A 83 -8.79 -29.83 -31.05
N PRO A 84 -9.25 -29.50 -29.82
CA PRO A 84 -9.18 -28.13 -29.38
C PRO A 84 -7.70 -27.80 -29.18
N ASP A 85 -7.18 -26.99 -30.09
CA ASP A 85 -5.97 -26.21 -29.93
C ASP A 85 -5.93 -25.76 -28.46
N TRP A 86 -4.98 -26.28 -27.69
CA TRP A 86 -4.68 -25.78 -26.35
C TRP A 86 -3.96 -24.44 -26.50
N GLY A 87 -4.57 -23.55 -27.29
CA GLY A 87 -4.30 -22.15 -27.33
C GLY A 87 -4.52 -21.65 -25.92
N PHE A 88 -3.41 -21.33 -25.26
CA PHE A 88 -3.47 -20.37 -24.19
C PHE A 88 -4.27 -19.19 -24.74
N PRO A 89 -5.44 -18.86 -24.19
CA PRO A 89 -6.12 -17.64 -24.60
C PRO A 89 -5.09 -16.56 -24.36
N THR A 90 -4.73 -15.86 -25.44
CA THR A 90 -3.89 -14.67 -25.37
C THR A 90 -4.70 -13.73 -24.52
N MET A 91 -4.38 -13.72 -23.21
CA MET A 91 -5.19 -13.12 -22.16
C MET A 91 -5.56 -11.73 -22.64
N GLU A 92 -6.81 -11.60 -23.06
CA GLU A 92 -7.34 -10.42 -23.68
C GLU A 92 -6.93 -9.26 -22.78
N ASP A 93 -6.30 -8.26 -23.39
CA ASP A 93 -6.09 -6.95 -22.80
C ASP A 93 -7.48 -6.42 -22.42
N ALA A 94 -7.99 -6.83 -21.26
CA ALA A 94 -9.21 -6.31 -20.69
C ALA A 94 -8.97 -4.81 -20.55
N GLU A 95 -9.56 -4.06 -21.48
CA GLU A 95 -9.24 -2.66 -21.74
C GLU A 95 -9.38 -1.88 -20.44
N GLU A 96 -8.23 -1.58 -19.81
CA GLU A 96 -8.21 -0.61 -18.73
C GLU A 96 -8.76 0.69 -19.33
N PRO A 97 -9.86 1.24 -18.78
CA PRO A 97 -10.56 2.36 -19.40
C PRO A 97 -9.58 3.50 -19.66
N GLU A 98 -9.59 4.00 -20.90
CA GLU A 98 -8.67 5.05 -21.32
C GLU A 98 -8.81 6.26 -20.40
N CYS A 99 -7.66 6.81 -19.99
CA CYS A 99 -7.63 7.94 -19.07
C CYS A 99 -8.47 9.09 -19.64
N PRO A 100 -9.50 9.57 -18.93
CA PRO A 100 -10.23 10.74 -19.38
C PRO A 100 -9.28 11.94 -19.47
N PRO A 101 -9.49 12.85 -20.43
CA PRO A 101 -8.57 13.94 -20.72
C PRO A 101 -8.34 14.80 -19.46
N GLY A 102 -7.07 15.00 -19.09
CA GLY A 102 -6.67 15.85 -17.96
C GLY A 102 -6.40 15.10 -16.64
N LEU A 103 -6.74 13.82 -16.53
CA LEU A 103 -6.36 13.00 -15.37
C LEU A 103 -5.11 12.17 -15.65
N ARG A 104 -4.41 11.77 -14.58
CA ARG A 104 -3.24 10.91 -14.66
C ARG A 104 -3.52 9.61 -13.92
N LYS A 105 -3.04 8.49 -14.49
CA LYS A 105 -3.09 7.18 -13.85
C LYS A 105 -2.11 7.11 -12.69
N TYR A 106 -2.63 6.81 -11.51
CA TYR A 106 -1.85 6.56 -10.32
C TYR A 106 -2.21 5.21 -9.72
N GLU A 107 -1.23 4.66 -9.02
CA GLU A 107 -1.36 3.45 -8.24
C GLU A 107 -0.81 3.77 -6.85
N THR A 108 -1.61 3.56 -5.81
CA THR A 108 -1.16 3.72 -4.44
C THR A 108 -1.21 2.40 -3.70
N MET A 109 -0.06 2.01 -3.18
CA MET A 109 0.08 0.91 -2.24
C MET A 109 0.03 1.46 -0.82
N MET A 110 -0.89 0.94 -0.01
CA MET A 110 -0.97 1.21 1.41
C MET A 110 -0.76 -0.07 2.19
N VAL A 111 0.09 0.00 3.20
CA VAL A 111 0.29 -1.07 4.18
C VAL A 111 -0.41 -0.66 5.47
N LEU A 112 -1.42 -1.41 5.87
CA LEU A 112 -2.17 -1.20 7.11
C LEU A 112 -1.66 -2.11 8.23
N ARG A 113 -2.04 -1.77 9.45
CA ARG A 113 -1.84 -2.61 10.64
C ARG A 113 -2.52 -3.98 10.48
N PRO A 114 -1.90 -5.09 10.91
CA PRO A 114 -2.51 -6.42 10.89
C PRO A 114 -3.57 -6.62 11.98
N ASP A 115 -3.53 -5.82 13.05
CA ASP A 115 -4.48 -5.90 14.17
C ASP A 115 -5.88 -5.35 13.84
N MET A 116 -6.02 -4.70 12.69
CA MET A 116 -7.28 -4.09 12.24
C MET A 116 -8.26 -5.17 11.81
N SER A 117 -9.51 -5.01 12.26
CA SER A 117 -10.61 -5.87 11.80
C SER A 117 -11.00 -5.57 10.34
N GLU A 118 -11.73 -6.50 9.73
CA GLU A 118 -12.21 -6.33 8.36
C GLU A 118 -13.15 -5.11 8.22
N ASP A 119 -14.01 -4.86 9.20
CA ASP A 119 -14.93 -3.73 9.19
C ASP A 119 -14.17 -2.39 9.19
N GLU A 120 -13.12 -2.27 10.01
CA GLU A 120 -12.30 -1.06 10.04
C GLU A 120 -11.49 -0.89 8.74
N ARG A 121 -11.07 -1.99 8.11
CA ARG A 121 -10.44 -1.97 6.79
C ARG A 121 -11.40 -1.45 5.73
N LEU A 122 -12.65 -1.91 5.75
CA LEU A 122 -13.70 -1.44 4.84
C LEU A 122 -14.00 0.05 5.06
N ALA A 123 -14.07 0.49 6.32
CA ALA A 123 -14.26 1.90 6.65
C ALA A 123 -13.12 2.79 6.13
N LEU A 124 -11.86 2.33 6.22
CA LEU A 124 -10.72 3.05 5.64
C LEU A 124 -10.78 3.09 4.12
N THR A 125 -11.12 1.98 3.47
CA THR A 125 -11.31 1.93 2.03
C THR A 125 -12.33 2.97 1.58
N GLN A 126 -13.50 3.01 2.24
CA GLN A 126 -14.54 3.98 1.94
C GLN A 126 -14.07 5.43 2.15
N LYS A 127 -13.39 5.71 3.28
CA LYS A 127 -12.82 7.03 3.57
C LYS A 127 -11.88 7.52 2.45
N TYR A 128 -11.01 6.66 1.96
CA TYR A 128 -10.05 7.01 0.90
C TYR A 128 -10.69 7.09 -0.49
N GLU A 129 -11.71 6.27 -0.75
CA GLU A 129 -12.52 6.37 -1.95
C GLU A 129 -13.25 7.72 -2.02
N GLU A 130 -13.92 8.11 -0.94
CA GLU A 130 -14.59 9.41 -0.83
C GLU A 130 -13.59 10.57 -1.00
N LEU A 131 -12.40 10.47 -0.42
CA LEU A 131 -11.34 11.47 -0.59
C LEU A 131 -10.91 11.57 -2.07
N LEU A 132 -10.74 10.44 -2.75
CA LEU A 132 -10.39 10.38 -4.16
C LEU A 132 -11.48 10.99 -5.04
N VAL A 133 -12.75 10.66 -4.79
CA VAL A 133 -13.91 11.20 -5.52
C VAL A 133 -14.03 12.71 -5.27
N ALA A 134 -13.89 13.17 -4.03
CA ALA A 134 -13.88 14.59 -3.68
C ALA A 134 -12.72 15.36 -4.36
N GLY A 135 -11.57 14.70 -4.54
CA GLY A 135 -10.42 15.21 -5.28
C GLY A 135 -10.57 15.21 -6.80
N GLY A 136 -11.74 14.85 -7.34
CA GLY A 136 -12.01 14.73 -8.78
C GLY A 136 -11.41 13.48 -9.41
N GLY A 137 -11.19 12.44 -8.61
CA GLY A 137 -10.73 11.15 -9.07
C GLY A 137 -11.83 10.37 -9.79
N MET A 138 -11.45 9.63 -10.83
CA MET A 138 -12.34 8.76 -11.60
C MET A 138 -11.78 7.33 -11.62
N TYR A 139 -12.68 6.36 -11.75
CA TYR A 139 -12.38 4.92 -11.76
C TYR A 139 -11.49 4.49 -10.59
N VAL A 140 -12.01 4.59 -9.37
CA VAL A 140 -11.32 4.10 -8.17
C VAL A 140 -11.58 2.60 -8.06
N GLU A 141 -10.53 1.82 -8.22
CA GLU A 141 -10.55 0.38 -8.05
C GLU A 141 -9.68 0.01 -6.85
N VAL A 142 -10.26 -0.74 -5.92
CA VAL A 142 -9.60 -1.14 -4.68
C VAL A 142 -9.39 -2.64 -4.68
N PHE A 143 -8.13 -3.04 -4.63
CA PHE A 143 -7.74 -4.43 -4.44
C PHE A 143 -7.19 -4.64 -3.05
N ASN A 144 -7.74 -5.65 -2.36
CA ASN A 144 -7.23 -6.11 -1.09
C ASN A 144 -6.43 -7.39 -1.30
N ARG A 145 -5.14 -7.38 -0.92
CA ARG A 145 -4.25 -8.54 -1.05
C ARG A 145 -4.16 -9.39 0.23
N GLY A 146 -4.86 -8.98 1.30
CA GLY A 146 -4.83 -9.67 2.59
C GLY A 146 -3.56 -9.40 3.40
N ILE A 147 -3.32 -10.25 4.40
CA ILE A 147 -2.19 -10.17 5.32
C ILE A 147 -0.99 -10.89 4.71
N ILE A 148 0.14 -10.19 4.59
CA ILE A 148 1.40 -10.74 4.09
C ILE A 148 2.51 -10.35 5.07
N PRO A 149 3.42 -11.28 5.43
CA PRO A 149 4.56 -10.95 6.28
C PRO A 149 5.49 -9.96 5.59
N LEU A 150 5.96 -8.98 6.35
CA LEU A 150 6.88 -7.97 5.90
C LEU A 150 8.30 -8.53 5.86
N ALA A 151 9.12 -7.99 4.97
CA ALA A 151 10.53 -8.38 4.88
C ALA A 151 11.37 -7.94 6.10
N TYR A 152 10.88 -6.96 6.85
CA TYR A 152 11.51 -6.41 8.05
C TYR A 152 10.45 -5.73 8.93
N ASP A 153 10.79 -5.58 10.19
CA ASP A 153 9.95 -5.01 11.23
C ASP A 153 9.72 -3.51 11.01
N ILE A 154 8.46 -3.08 10.98
CA ILE A 154 8.12 -1.66 10.90
C ILE A 154 7.71 -1.18 12.28
N MET A 155 8.41 -0.15 12.78
CA MET A 155 8.06 0.56 14.00
C MET A 155 7.21 1.80 13.67
N ARG A 156 5.98 1.86 14.19
CA ARG A 156 5.08 3.01 14.04
C ARG A 156 4.79 3.61 15.41
N LYS A 157 4.81 4.94 15.49
CA LYS A 157 4.36 5.67 16.67
C LYS A 157 2.93 6.14 16.44
N ASN A 158 2.03 5.79 17.33
CA ASN A 158 0.65 6.28 17.29
C ASN A 158 0.59 7.69 17.91
N LYS A 159 -0.50 8.41 17.66
CA LYS A 159 -0.81 9.68 18.36
C LYS A 159 -0.83 9.55 19.88
N ASP A 160 -1.18 8.38 20.39
CA ASP A 160 -1.19 8.06 21.82
C ASP A 160 0.22 7.87 22.42
N GLY A 161 1.27 7.93 21.59
CA GLY A 161 2.67 7.84 22.01
C GLY A 161 3.20 6.40 22.09
N GLU A 162 2.34 5.40 21.92
CA GLU A 162 2.72 4.00 21.84
C GLU A 162 3.58 3.72 20.60
N THR A 163 4.64 2.94 20.78
CA THR A 163 5.50 2.50 19.67
C THR A 163 5.24 1.03 19.40
N ASN A 164 4.55 0.76 18.30
CA ASN A 164 4.16 -0.59 17.90
C ASN A 164 5.11 -1.11 16.81
N THR A 165 5.50 -2.37 16.93
CA THR A 165 6.37 -3.07 15.99
C THR A 165 5.56 -4.15 15.28
N TYR A 166 5.52 -4.09 13.94
CA TYR A 166 4.72 -5.00 13.13
C TYR A 166 5.60 -5.89 12.25
N MET A 167 5.34 -7.20 12.28
CA MET A 167 5.97 -8.21 11.40
C MET A 167 5.14 -8.42 10.13
N ASP A 168 3.84 -8.21 10.24
CA ASP A 168 2.86 -8.44 9.18
C ASP A 168 2.17 -7.13 8.81
N GLY A 169 1.63 -7.07 7.60
CA GLY A 169 0.83 -5.93 7.14
C GLY A 169 -0.26 -6.35 6.17
N ILE A 170 -1.36 -5.60 6.17
CA ILE A 170 -2.43 -5.77 5.19
C ILE A 170 -2.15 -4.84 4.02
N TYR A 171 -2.09 -5.40 2.81
CA TYR A 171 -1.79 -4.63 1.60
C TYR A 171 -3.08 -4.23 0.87
N LEU A 172 -3.31 -2.92 0.80
CA LEU A 172 -4.36 -2.31 -0.03
C LEU A 172 -3.74 -1.63 -1.24
N LEU A 173 -4.30 -1.94 -2.40
CA LEU A 173 -3.91 -1.40 -3.69
C LEU A 173 -5.05 -0.57 -4.26
N PHE A 174 -4.81 0.73 -4.42
CA PHE A 174 -5.73 1.64 -5.08
C PHE A 174 -5.22 1.94 -6.48
N LYS A 175 -6.00 1.60 -7.50
CA LYS A 175 -5.81 2.07 -8.87
C LYS A 175 -6.83 3.15 -9.15
N TYR A 176 -6.38 4.31 -9.60
CA TYR A 176 -7.28 5.44 -9.84
C TYR A 176 -6.69 6.44 -10.82
N PHE A 177 -7.56 7.25 -11.42
CA PHE A 177 -7.16 8.43 -12.17
C PHE A 177 -7.47 9.66 -11.34
N THR A 178 -6.48 10.53 -11.13
CA THR A 178 -6.71 11.79 -10.39
C THR A 178 -5.91 12.95 -10.97
N LYS A 179 -6.26 14.15 -10.52
CA LYS A 179 -5.51 15.37 -10.79
C LYS A 179 -4.18 15.34 -10.00
N PRO A 180 -3.09 15.86 -10.57
CA PRO A 180 -1.81 15.90 -9.88
C PRO A 180 -1.81 16.83 -8.65
N GLU A 181 -2.79 17.72 -8.52
CA GLU A 181 -2.94 18.62 -7.36
C GLU A 181 -3.49 17.90 -6.14
N SER A 182 -4.46 16.98 -6.33
CA SER A 182 -5.12 16.25 -5.24
C SER A 182 -4.24 15.18 -4.59
N ILE A 183 -3.14 14.79 -5.25
CA ILE A 183 -2.29 13.69 -4.77
C ILE A 183 -1.46 14.05 -3.53
N SER A 184 -1.12 15.33 -3.34
CA SER A 184 -0.41 15.77 -2.13
C SER A 184 -1.28 15.57 -0.90
N ILE A 185 -2.55 16.00 -0.99
CA ILE A 185 -3.55 15.86 0.07
C ILE A 185 -3.75 14.38 0.43
N LEU A 186 -3.84 13.50 -0.58
CA LEU A 186 -3.96 12.06 -0.34
C LEU A 186 -2.72 11.48 0.38
N LYS A 187 -1.51 11.91 -0.01
CA LYS A 187 -0.29 11.46 0.64
C LYS A 187 -0.19 11.95 2.09
N GLU A 188 -0.53 13.21 2.33
CA GLU A 188 -0.51 13.82 3.66
C GLU A 188 -1.52 13.15 4.59
N THR A 189 -2.75 12.94 4.12
CA THR A 189 -3.78 12.23 4.88
C THR A 189 -3.39 10.78 5.19
N ALA A 190 -2.84 10.05 4.21
CA ALA A 190 -2.32 8.70 4.41
C ALA A 190 -1.14 8.64 5.38
N GLN A 191 -0.31 9.68 5.45
CA GLN A 191 0.80 9.77 6.40
C GLN A 191 0.32 10.14 7.82
N ALA A 192 -0.73 10.96 7.92
CA ALA A 192 -1.30 11.42 9.19
C ALA A 192 -2.19 10.37 9.89
N ASP A 193 -2.67 9.37 9.16
CA ASP A 193 -3.44 8.26 9.71
C ASP A 193 -2.53 7.26 10.45
N ASP A 194 -2.92 6.86 11.65
CA ASP A 194 -2.15 5.91 12.48
C ASP A 194 -2.29 4.47 12.00
N ASN A 195 -3.41 4.17 11.35
CA ASN A 195 -3.71 2.84 10.80
C ASN A 195 -2.86 2.48 9.58
N VAL A 196 -2.28 3.49 8.92
CA VAL A 196 -1.40 3.31 7.76
C VAL A 196 0.05 3.27 8.24
N LEU A 197 0.70 2.12 8.08
CA LEU A 197 2.10 1.94 8.42
C LEU A 197 3.00 2.64 7.40
N ARG A 198 2.70 2.41 6.11
CA ARG A 198 3.46 2.96 4.99
C ARG A 198 2.55 3.18 3.79
N SER A 199 2.71 4.31 3.13
CA SER A 199 2.06 4.63 1.86
C SER A 199 3.10 4.88 0.77
N SER A 200 2.84 4.37 -0.42
CA SER A 200 3.66 4.61 -1.61
C SER A 200 2.76 4.79 -2.83
N THR A 201 2.78 5.99 -3.39
CA THR A 201 2.07 6.31 -4.64
C THR A 201 3.06 6.32 -5.79
N SER A 202 2.72 5.60 -6.86
CA SER A 202 3.45 5.58 -8.12
C SER A 202 2.58 6.06 -9.27
N LYS A 203 3.19 6.77 -10.22
CA LYS A 203 2.54 7.12 -11.50
C LYS A 203 2.73 5.94 -12.45
N VAL A 204 1.63 5.35 -12.91
CA VAL A 204 1.69 4.24 -13.85
C VAL A 204 2.01 4.77 -15.24
N ARG A 205 2.99 4.17 -15.91
CA ARG A 205 3.34 4.43 -17.32
C ARG A 205 3.33 3.11 -18.08
N LYS A 206 2.87 3.13 -19.34
CA LYS A 206 2.95 1.95 -20.21
C LYS A 206 4.43 1.55 -20.35
N ARG A 207 4.75 0.29 -20.02
CA ARG A 207 6.09 -0.26 -20.20
C ARG A 207 6.32 -0.47 -21.69
N LYS A 208 7.44 0.02 -22.21
CA LYS A 208 7.93 -0.38 -23.54
C LYS A 208 8.96 -1.48 -23.31
N LEU A 209 8.61 -2.71 -23.67
CA LEU A 209 9.57 -3.80 -23.76
C LEU A 209 10.42 -3.55 -25.03
N PHE A 210 11.73 -3.59 -24.88
CA PHE A 210 12.69 -3.46 -25.97
C PHE A 210 13.02 -4.82 -26.55
#